data_AF-A0A1J5MMC1-F1
#
_entry.id   AF-A0A1J5MMC1-F1
#
_cell.length_a   1.000
_cell.length_b   1.000
_cell.length_c   1.000
_cell.angle_alpha   90.00
_cell.angle_beta   90.00
_cell.angle_gamma   90.00
#
_symmetry.space_group_name_H-M   'P 1'
#
loop_
_entity.id
_entity.type
_entity.pdbx_description
1 polymer ?
#
loop_
_entity_poly.entity_id
_entity_poly.type
_entity_poly.pdbx_seq_one_letter_code
_entity_poly.pdbx_strand_id
1 'polypeptide(L)'
;MRTAKLSLALLISSIIAGCGGSSSSNTSTPTPTPAPTTTTYGGKVIDGYVSGANVWLDINGNGKQDDNEPSTVSKEAGDYAFEFTDQQARCVPYATMYVSVPVGAIDEDLGEVTEA
;
A
#
# COMPACT_ATOMS: atom_id res chain seq x y z
N MET A 1 -41.53 9.20 -23.46
CA MET A 1 -41.85 8.91 -22.04
C MET A 1 -42.14 7.43 -21.88
N ARG A 2 -41.24 6.66 -21.26
CA ARG A 2 -41.57 5.33 -20.71
C ARG A 2 -40.73 5.15 -19.44
N THR A 3 -41.35 5.40 -18.30
CA THR A 3 -40.77 5.18 -16.97
C THR A 3 -40.88 3.71 -16.63
N ALA A 4 -39.75 3.03 -16.39
CA ALA A 4 -39.73 1.73 -15.72
C ALA A 4 -39.12 1.93 -14.33
N LYS A 5 -39.99 2.03 -13.33
CA LYS A 5 -39.62 2.00 -11.91
C LYS A 5 -39.57 0.54 -11.50
N LEU A 6 -38.39 0.03 -11.13
CA LEU A 6 -38.24 -1.27 -10.49
C LEU A 6 -37.71 -1.05 -9.06
N SER A 7 -38.63 -0.88 -8.13
CA SER A 7 -38.34 -0.96 -6.70
C SER A 7 -38.35 -2.44 -6.32
N LEU A 8 -37.22 -2.98 -5.86
CA LEU A 8 -37.18 -4.29 -5.21
C LEU A 8 -36.51 -4.14 -3.85
N ALA A 9 -37.36 -3.97 -2.83
CA ALA A 9 -36.99 -4.10 -1.44
C ALA A 9 -36.95 -5.60 -1.09
N LEU A 10 -35.85 -6.06 -0.48
CA LEU A 10 -35.86 -7.34 0.24
C LEU A 10 -35.07 -7.21 1.55
N LEU A 11 -35.83 -7.08 2.63
CA LEU A 11 -35.42 -7.30 4.01
C LEU A 11 -35.07 -8.77 4.22
N ILE A 12 -33.90 -9.08 4.76
CA ILE A 12 -33.72 -10.22 5.67
C ILE A 12 -32.81 -9.78 6.82
N SER A 13 -33.42 -9.65 7.99
CA SER A 13 -32.76 -9.60 9.30
C SER A 13 -32.38 -11.03 9.70
N SER A 14 -31.16 -11.24 10.18
CA SER A 14 -30.75 -12.50 10.81
C SER A 14 -29.87 -12.18 12.01
N ILE A 15 -30.53 -12.13 13.16
CA ILE A 15 -29.94 -12.16 14.50
C ILE A 15 -29.26 -13.50 14.71
N ILE A 16 -27.93 -13.48 14.83
CA ILE A 16 -27.14 -14.61 15.32
C ILE A 16 -26.89 -14.40 16.82
N ALA A 17 -27.60 -15.18 17.63
CA ALA A 17 -27.26 -15.41 19.03
C ALA A 17 -26.30 -16.60 19.08
N GLY A 18 -25.01 -16.30 19.20
CA GLY A 18 -23.94 -17.27 19.37
C GLY A 18 -23.66 -17.55 20.84
N CYS A 19 -23.69 -18.83 21.18
CA CYS A 19 -23.51 -19.43 22.49
C CYS A 19 -22.02 -19.62 22.84
N GLY A 20 -21.67 -19.41 24.12
CA GLY A 20 -20.80 -20.30 24.89
C GLY A 20 -19.28 -20.28 24.64
N GLY A 21 -18.50 -20.06 25.71
CA GLY A 21 -17.08 -20.39 25.74
C GLY A 21 -16.35 -19.87 26.96
N SER A 22 -16.41 -20.60 28.07
CA SER A 22 -15.53 -20.43 29.24
C SER A 22 -14.14 -20.96 28.90
N SER A 23 -13.07 -20.25 29.23
CA SER A 23 -11.74 -20.86 29.30
C SER A 23 -10.80 -20.15 30.28
N SER A 24 -10.30 -20.98 31.18
CA SER A 24 -9.40 -20.76 32.30
C SER A 24 -8.16 -19.94 31.97
N SER A 25 -7.75 -19.13 32.94
CA SER A 25 -6.49 -18.41 32.98
C SER A 25 -5.30 -19.37 32.93
N ASN A 26 -4.70 -19.53 31.76
CA ASN A 26 -3.41 -20.18 31.61
C ASN A 26 -2.34 -19.10 31.39
N THR A 27 -1.58 -18.83 32.44
CA THR A 27 -0.42 -17.93 32.46
C THR A 27 0.62 -18.47 31.46
N SER A 28 0.49 -18.05 30.21
CA SER A 28 1.43 -18.42 29.15
C SER A 28 2.50 -17.35 29.11
N THR A 29 3.70 -17.73 29.53
CA THR A 29 4.95 -17.01 29.29
C THR A 29 4.99 -16.60 27.81
N PRO A 30 5.26 -15.33 27.45
CA PRO A 30 5.33 -14.95 26.05
C PRO A 30 6.55 -15.62 25.41
N THR A 31 6.31 -16.68 24.65
CA THR A 31 7.25 -17.16 23.63
C THR A 31 7.54 -15.98 22.71
N PRO A 32 8.81 -15.68 22.36
CA PRO A 32 9.09 -14.64 21.39
C PRO A 32 8.42 -14.99 20.06
N THR A 33 7.45 -14.19 19.65
CA THR A 33 6.81 -14.29 18.34
C THR A 33 7.89 -14.19 17.27
N PRO A 34 8.02 -15.16 16.34
CA PRO A 34 8.96 -15.04 15.24
C PRO A 34 8.61 -13.79 14.42
N ALA A 35 9.64 -12.99 14.09
CA ALA A 35 9.47 -11.80 13.27
C ALA A 35 8.78 -12.18 11.93
N PRO A 36 7.84 -11.36 11.43
CA PRO A 36 7.20 -11.63 10.15
C PRO A 36 8.24 -11.64 9.04
N THR A 37 8.23 -12.68 8.21
CA THR A 37 9.03 -12.74 6.98
C THR A 37 8.53 -11.66 6.02
N THR A 38 9.42 -10.77 5.59
CA THR A 38 9.15 -9.79 4.54
C THR A 38 9.96 -10.10 3.29
N THR A 39 9.41 -9.73 2.14
CA THR A 39 10.05 -9.73 0.84
C THR A 39 10.31 -8.29 0.43
N THR A 40 11.56 -7.96 0.16
CA THR A 40 11.96 -6.64 -0.35
C THR A 40 11.62 -6.52 -1.83
N TYR A 41 10.98 -5.42 -2.22
CA TYR A 41 10.79 -5.02 -3.61
C TYR A 41 11.41 -3.64 -3.81
N GLY A 42 12.47 -3.55 -4.61
CA GLY A 42 13.24 -2.31 -4.78
C GLY A 42 13.62 -2.03 -6.22
N GLY A 43 14.09 -0.82 -6.44
CA GLY A 43 14.49 -0.32 -7.75
C GLY A 43 15.18 1.03 -7.64
N LYS A 44 15.30 1.70 -8.79
CA LYS A 44 15.92 3.03 -8.91
C LYS A 44 15.01 3.99 -9.68
N VAL A 45 14.93 5.24 -9.23
CA VAL A 45 14.34 6.35 -9.99
C VAL A 45 15.41 6.97 -10.88
N ILE A 46 15.15 7.07 -12.20
CA ILE A 46 16.15 7.41 -13.21
C ILE A 46 15.59 8.44 -14.20
N ASP A 47 16.10 9.65 -14.09
CA ASP A 47 16.16 10.77 -15.04
C ASP A 47 17.30 11.66 -14.50
N GLY A 48 18.54 11.19 -14.65
CA GLY A 48 19.54 11.34 -13.58
C GLY A 48 19.12 10.54 -12.34
N TYR A 49 20.03 10.05 -11.50
CA TYR A 49 19.55 9.38 -10.29
C TYR A 49 18.83 10.40 -9.41
N VAL A 50 17.55 10.17 -9.11
CA VAL A 50 16.73 11.15 -8.39
C VAL A 50 16.51 10.71 -6.96
N SER A 51 16.98 11.51 -6.01
CA SER A 51 16.69 11.38 -4.58
C SER A 51 15.56 12.32 -4.15
N GLY A 52 14.74 11.90 -3.19
CA GLY A 52 13.59 12.68 -2.71
C GLY A 52 12.30 12.50 -3.52
N ALA A 53 12.29 11.64 -4.54
CA ALA A 53 11.09 11.31 -5.29
C ALA A 53 10.19 10.35 -4.48
N ASN A 54 8.88 10.58 -4.52
CA ASN A 54 7.89 9.73 -3.90
C ASN A 54 7.46 8.62 -4.87
N VAL A 55 7.69 7.37 -4.49
CA VAL A 55 7.33 6.17 -5.26
C VAL A 55 6.15 5.51 -4.57
N TRP A 56 5.06 5.25 -5.29
CA TRP A 56 3.85 4.68 -4.71
C TRP A 56 3.18 3.68 -5.65
N LEU A 57 2.43 2.75 -5.05
CA LEU A 57 1.68 1.71 -5.76
C LEU A 57 0.19 2.05 -5.79
N ASP A 58 -0.35 2.26 -6.99
CA ASP A 58 -1.78 2.41 -7.24
C ASP A 58 -2.44 1.03 -7.19
N ILE A 59 -2.92 0.66 -6.00
CA ILE A 59 -3.49 -0.67 -5.75
C ILE A 59 -4.96 -0.75 -6.12
N ASN A 60 -5.64 0.40 -6.26
CA ASN A 60 -7.05 0.47 -6.61
C ASN A 60 -7.29 0.89 -8.08
N GLY A 61 -6.25 1.31 -8.79
CA GLY A 61 -6.26 1.64 -10.21
C GLY A 61 -6.89 3.00 -10.53
N ASN A 62 -6.92 3.94 -9.58
CA ASN A 62 -7.59 5.23 -9.76
C ASN A 62 -6.64 6.36 -10.25
N GLY A 63 -5.34 6.08 -10.37
CA GLY A 63 -4.32 7.04 -10.79
C GLY A 63 -4.05 8.18 -9.81
N LYS A 64 -4.40 8.02 -8.53
CA LYS A 64 -4.17 8.98 -7.45
C LYS A 64 -3.59 8.26 -6.25
N GLN A 65 -2.62 8.89 -5.60
CA GLN A 65 -2.10 8.35 -4.36
C GLN A 65 -3.11 8.53 -3.24
N ASP A 66 -3.71 7.44 -2.77
CA ASP A 66 -4.57 7.44 -1.59
C ASP A 66 -3.77 7.14 -0.30
N ASP A 67 -4.26 7.60 0.85
CA ASP A 67 -3.57 7.48 2.15
C ASP A 67 -3.25 6.02 2.56
N ASN A 68 -4.03 5.07 2.05
CA ASN A 68 -3.88 3.64 2.36
C ASN A 68 -2.99 2.90 1.35
N GLU A 69 -2.34 3.61 0.43
CA GLU A 69 -1.49 3.00 -0.59
C GLU A 69 -0.02 2.97 -0.16
N PRO A 70 0.69 1.86 -0.43
CA PRO A 70 2.11 1.77 -0.12
C PRO A 70 2.91 2.84 -0.86
N SER A 71 3.73 3.58 -0.12
CA SER A 71 4.66 4.56 -0.68
C SER A 71 6.00 4.53 0.05
N THR A 72 7.03 5.03 -0.63
CA THR A 72 8.39 5.19 -0.13
C THR A 72 9.06 6.36 -0.83
N VAL A 73 10.21 6.82 -0.32
CA VAL A 73 10.97 7.92 -0.91
C VAL A 73 12.29 7.39 -1.45
N SER A 74 12.64 7.78 -2.68
CA SER A 74 13.93 7.47 -3.26
C SER A 74 15.06 8.16 -2.50
N LYS A 75 16.16 7.45 -2.31
CA LYS A 75 17.36 7.92 -1.61
C LYS A 75 18.44 8.28 -2.63
N GLU A 76 19.67 8.43 -2.15
CA GLU A 76 20.86 8.57 -2.98
C GLU A 76 20.93 7.49 -4.07
N ALA A 77 21.49 7.82 -5.23
CA ALA A 77 21.56 6.94 -6.41
C ALA A 77 20.18 6.42 -6.86
N GLY A 78 19.13 7.19 -6.55
CA GLY A 78 17.74 6.90 -6.89
C GLY A 78 17.13 5.69 -6.17
N ASP A 79 17.81 5.12 -5.19
CA ASP A 79 17.42 3.84 -4.57
C ASP A 79 16.11 3.94 -3.79
N TYR A 80 15.18 3.03 -4.06
CA TYR A 80 13.99 2.86 -3.24
C TYR A 80 13.73 1.38 -2.95
N ALA A 81 13.06 1.12 -1.84
CA ALA A 81 12.64 -0.21 -1.46
C ALA A 81 11.32 -0.17 -0.68
N PHE A 82 10.52 -1.21 -0.90
CA PHE A 82 9.36 -1.59 -0.13
C PHE A 82 9.64 -2.89 0.60
N GLU A 83 9.06 -3.02 1.79
CA GLU A 83 9.04 -4.27 2.55
C GLU A 83 7.60 -4.78 2.58
N PHE A 84 7.36 -5.91 1.90
CA PHE A 84 6.05 -6.50 1.77
C PHE A 84 5.98 -7.85 2.47
N THR A 85 4.81 -8.18 3.03
CA THR A 85 4.51 -9.59 3.33
C THR A 85 4.43 -10.39 2.04
N ASP A 86 4.59 -11.71 2.12
CA ASP A 86 4.46 -12.61 0.96
C ASP A 86 3.11 -12.48 0.23
N GLN A 87 2.05 -12.09 0.95
CA GLN A 87 0.74 -11.86 0.35
C GLN A 87 0.72 -10.56 -0.45
N GLN A 88 1.29 -9.48 0.10
CA GLN A 88 1.39 -8.19 -0.59
C GLN A 88 2.31 -8.27 -1.80
N ALA A 89 3.46 -8.94 -1.68
CA ALA A 89 4.45 -9.08 -2.75
C ALA A 89 3.87 -9.73 -4.03
N ARG A 90 2.91 -10.66 -3.89
CA ARG A 90 2.22 -11.28 -5.03
C ARG A 90 1.32 -10.31 -5.80
N CYS A 91 0.85 -9.25 -5.15
CA CYS A 91 -0.02 -8.25 -5.76
C CYS A 91 0.77 -7.14 -6.46
N VAL A 92 2.03 -6.90 -6.06
CA VAL A 92 2.87 -5.80 -6.58
C VAL A 92 2.94 -5.77 -8.12
N PRO A 93 3.15 -6.90 -8.84
CA PRO A 93 3.24 -6.87 -10.31
C PRO A 93 1.95 -6.48 -11.02
N TYR A 94 0.81 -6.46 -10.32
CA TYR A 94 -0.50 -6.09 -10.87
C TYR A 94 -0.92 -4.65 -10.53
N ALA A 95 -0.20 -4.00 -9.61
CA ALA A 95 -0.42 -2.60 -9.27
C ALA A 95 0.43 -1.71 -10.18
N THR A 96 -0.12 -0.58 -10.62
CA THR A 96 0.66 0.41 -11.36
C THR A 96 1.57 1.13 -10.37
N MET A 97 2.84 1.28 -10.70
CA MET A 97 3.78 2.08 -9.91
C MET A 97 3.90 3.47 -10.52
N TYR A 98 3.77 4.48 -9.68
CA TYR A 98 3.99 5.87 -10.06
C TYR A 98 5.18 6.44 -9.29
N VAL A 99 5.79 7.45 -9.89
CA VAL A 99 6.84 8.26 -9.28
C VAL A 99 6.45 9.71 -9.41
N SER A 100 6.43 10.43 -8.29
CA SER A 100 6.21 11.86 -8.23
C SER A 100 7.50 12.53 -7.77
N VAL A 101 8.01 13.47 -8.56
CA VAL A 101 9.25 14.21 -8.28
C VAL A 101 8.88 15.62 -7.79
N PRO A 102 8.89 15.88 -6.47
CA PRO A 102 8.52 17.19 -5.95
C PRO A 102 9.67 18.21 -6.08
N VAL A 103 9.33 19.50 -5.96
CA VAL A 103 10.31 20.55 -5.69
C VAL A 103 11.14 20.20 -4.45
N GLY A 104 12.46 20.33 -4.55
CA GLY A 104 13.41 19.93 -3.51
C GLY A 104 13.96 18.50 -3.62
N ALA A 105 13.45 17.69 -4.55
CA ALA A 105 14.16 16.48 -4.97
C ALA A 105 15.50 16.84 -5.63
N ILE A 106 16.47 15.93 -5.60
CA ILE A 106 17.78 16.14 -6.24
C ILE A 106 17.94 15.13 -7.38
N ASP A 107 18.02 15.65 -8.60
CA ASP A 107 18.51 14.97 -9.78
C ASP A 107 20.05 15.05 -9.77
N GLU A 108 20.75 13.92 -9.81
CA GLU A 108 22.21 13.89 -9.75
C GLU A 108 22.91 14.56 -10.96
N ASP A 109 22.22 14.69 -12.09
CA ASP A 109 22.74 15.33 -13.30
C ASP A 109 22.40 16.83 -13.35
N LEU A 110 21.18 17.20 -12.92
CA LEU A 110 20.66 18.57 -13.04
C LEU A 110 20.66 19.37 -11.73
N GLY A 111 20.82 18.72 -10.58
CA GLY A 111 20.76 19.33 -9.26
C GLY A 111 19.34 19.35 -8.67
N GLU A 112 19.04 20.36 -7.86
CA GLU A 112 17.74 20.46 -7.20
C GLU A 112 16.61 20.75 -8.18
N VAL A 113 15.50 20.03 -8.03
CA VAL A 113 14.26 20.25 -8.77
C VAL A 113 13.57 21.50 -8.26
N THR A 114 13.43 22.51 -9.11
CA THR A 114 12.83 23.82 -8.75
C THR A 114 11.37 24.00 -9.18
N GLU A 115 10.83 23.10 -10.00
CA GLU A 115 9.44 23.10 -10.48
C GLU A 115 8.92 21.67 -10.70
N ALA A 116 7.61 21.44 -10.46
CA ALA A 116 6.96 20.13 -10.55
C ALA A 116 5.47 20.25 -10.97
#